data_AF-A0A418VV67-F1
#
_entry.id   AF-A0A418VV67-F1
#
_cell.length_a   1.000
_cell.length_b   1.000
_cell.length_c   1.000
_cell.angle_alpha   90.00
_cell.angle_beta   90.00
_cell.angle_gamma   90.00
#
_symmetry.space_group_name_H-M   'P 1'
#
loop_
_entity.id
_entity.type
_entity.pdbx_description
1 polymer ?
#
loop_
_entity_poly.entity_id
_entity_poly.type
_entity_poly.pdbx_seq_one_letter_code
_entity_poly.pdbx_strand_id
1 'polypeptide(L)'
;MTMVKSAVLLAGVTLLAGCSSPPSYREWTASKEVPSVAFDECTEEVDVTMRLRGYPNRPLPETPQFQYRKEIFGQCMRRKGYTTE
;
A
#
# COMPACT_ATOMS: atom_id res chain seq x y z
N MET A 1 -48.10 12.43 7.57
CA MET A 1 -46.68 12.85 7.66
C MET A 1 -45.78 11.61 7.64
N THR A 2 -45.56 10.99 6.47
CA THR A 2 -44.79 9.73 6.35
C THR A 2 -43.83 9.70 5.17
N MET A 3 -43.90 10.66 4.24
CA MET A 3 -43.08 10.66 3.01
C MET A 3 -41.67 11.27 3.18
N VAL A 4 -41.38 11.96 4.29
CA VAL A 4 -40.08 12.63 4.49
C VAL A 4 -38.99 11.66 4.96
N LYS A 5 -39.36 10.54 5.61
CA LYS A 5 -38.39 9.60 6.21
C LYS A 5 -37.61 8.77 5.19
N SER A 6 -38.20 8.49 4.02
CA SER A 6 -37.58 7.61 3.03
C SER A 6 -36.52 8.31 2.17
N ALA A 7 -36.58 9.64 2.04
CA ALA A 7 -35.62 10.42 1.25
C ALA A 7 -34.25 10.55 1.92
N VAL A 8 -34.21 10.56 3.26
CA VAL A 8 -32.97 10.73 4.04
C VAL A 8 -32.07 9.49 3.96
N LEU A 9 -32.66 8.30 3.83
CA LEU A 9 -31.91 7.05 3.76
C LEU A 9 -31.21 6.85 2.40
N LEU A 10 -31.80 7.31 1.30
CA LEU A 10 -31.16 7.22 -0.03
C LEU A 10 -29.99 8.21 -0.20
N ALA A 11 -30.06 9.38 0.44
CA ALA A 11 -28.97 10.36 0.39
C ALA A 11 -27.70 9.89 1.11
N GLY A 12 -27.84 9.04 2.14
CA GLY A 12 -26.70 8.45 2.85
C GLY A 12 -25.91 7.46 1.99
N VAL A 13 -26.58 6.63 1.20
CA VAL A 13 -25.92 5.57 0.41
C VAL A 13 -25.13 6.16 -0.77
N THR A 14 -25.59 7.26 -1.37
CA THR A 14 -24.85 7.92 -2.46
C THR A 14 -23.62 8.68 -1.97
N LEU A 15 -23.64 9.22 -0.75
CA LEU A 15 -22.47 9.87 -0.13
C LEU A 15 -21.35 8.89 0.22
N LEU A 16 -21.67 7.65 0.64
CA LEU A 16 -20.64 6.63 0.94
C LEU A 16 -20.00 6.01 -0.31
N ALA A 17 -20.65 6.07 -1.48
CA ALA A 17 -20.08 5.58 -2.74
C ALA A 17 -18.94 6.47 -3.27
N GLY A 18 -18.82 7.72 -2.81
CA GLY A 18 -17.74 8.64 -3.20
C GLY A 18 -16.40 8.39 -2.51
N CYS A 19 -16.35 7.57 -1.46
CA CYS A 19 -15.10 7.20 -0.77
C CYS A 19 -14.50 5.88 -1.26
N SER A 20 -15.16 5.16 -2.17
CA SER A 20 -14.59 3.94 -2.80
C SER A 20 -13.85 4.30 -4.08
N SER A 21 -12.89 5.21 -4.02
CA SER A 21 -11.88 5.27 -5.07
C SER A 21 -11.12 3.94 -5.02
N PRO A 22 -11.01 3.17 -6.12
CA PRO A 22 -10.04 2.09 -6.15
C PRO A 22 -8.70 2.72 -5.79
N PRO A 23 -7.97 2.19 -4.80
CA PRO A 23 -6.67 2.73 -4.44
C PRO A 23 -5.84 2.81 -5.71
N SER A 24 -5.56 4.02 -6.17
CA SER A 24 -4.68 4.28 -7.30
C SER A 24 -3.27 3.97 -6.82
N TYR A 25 -2.98 2.69 -6.69
CA TYR A 25 -1.68 2.27 -6.23
C TYR A 25 -0.69 2.63 -7.34
N ARG A 26 0.14 3.66 -7.14
CA ARG A 26 1.33 3.88 -7.97
C ARG A 26 2.08 2.55 -8.02
N GLU A 27 2.31 1.97 -9.18
CA GLU A 27 3.11 0.76 -9.29
C GLU A 27 4.53 1.06 -8.80
N TRP A 28 4.85 0.52 -7.62
CA TRP A 28 6.21 0.51 -7.12
C TRP A 28 6.88 -0.67 -7.81
N THR A 29 7.64 -0.38 -8.86
CA THR A 29 8.49 -1.35 -9.53
C THR A 29 9.82 -1.46 -8.81
N ALA A 30 10.31 -2.69 -8.63
CA ALA A 30 11.68 -2.93 -8.19
C ALA A 30 12.64 -2.18 -9.11
N SER A 31 13.67 -1.54 -8.55
CA SER A 31 14.76 -1.00 -9.37
C SER A 31 15.32 -2.10 -10.28
N LYS A 32 15.85 -1.72 -11.46
CA LYS A 32 16.40 -2.65 -12.47
C LYS A 32 17.50 -3.58 -11.92
N GLU A 33 18.15 -3.18 -10.82
CA GLU A 33 19.20 -3.95 -10.13
C GLU A 33 18.66 -5.06 -9.22
N VAL A 34 17.36 -5.07 -8.90
CA VAL A 34 16.77 -6.05 -7.99
C VAL A 34 16.26 -7.26 -8.79
N PRO A 35 16.68 -8.49 -8.47
CA PRO A 35 16.10 -9.69 -9.08
C PRO A 35 14.59 -9.71 -8.87
N SER A 36 13.80 -9.89 -9.93
CA SER A 36 12.32 -9.93 -9.82
C SER A 36 11.84 -10.98 -8.82
N VAL A 37 12.57 -12.09 -8.70
CA VAL A 37 12.32 -13.13 -7.70
C VAL A 37 12.46 -12.60 -6.27
N ALA A 38 13.51 -11.82 -5.98
CA ALA A 38 13.69 -11.22 -4.66
C ALA A 38 12.59 -10.20 -4.34
N PHE A 39 12.10 -9.49 -5.37
CA PHE A 39 10.98 -8.59 -5.23
C PHE A 39 9.69 -9.33 -4.87
N ASP A 40 9.36 -10.41 -5.59
CA ASP A 40 8.14 -11.19 -5.36
C ASP A 40 8.16 -11.85 -3.97
N GLU A 41 9.32 -12.37 -3.56
CA GLU A 41 9.48 -13.02 -2.25
C GLU A 41 9.45 -12.04 -1.07
N CYS A 42 9.90 -10.80 -1.25
CA CYS A 42 10.00 -9.82 -0.17
C CYS A 42 8.84 -8.83 -0.10
N THR A 43 8.05 -8.69 -1.18
CA THR A 43 6.98 -7.68 -1.23
C THR A 43 5.90 -7.94 -0.18
N GLU A 44 5.49 -9.18 0.02
CA GLU A 44 4.45 -9.51 1.01
C GLU A 44 4.91 -9.21 2.44
N GLU A 45 6.13 -9.62 2.81
CA GLU A 45 6.72 -9.37 4.13
C GLU A 45 6.83 -7.85 4.41
N VAL A 46 7.27 -7.08 3.41
CA VAL A 46 7.40 -5.62 3.50
C VAL A 46 6.03 -4.97 3.65
N ASP A 47 5.05 -5.36 2.83
CA ASP A 47 3.71 -4.78 2.87
C ASP A 47 2.98 -5.10 4.18
N VAL A 48 3.15 -6.30 4.75
CA VAL A 48 2.66 -6.64 6.09
C VAL A 48 3.32 -5.74 7.14
N THR A 49 4.64 -5.56 7.08
CA THR A 49 5.38 -4.71 8.03
C THR A 49 4.94 -3.26 7.97
N MET A 50 4.75 -2.72 6.76
CA MET A 50 4.24 -1.36 6.54
C MET A 50 2.83 -1.20 7.12
N ARG A 51 1.95 -2.18 6.87
CA ARG A 51 0.57 -2.20 7.38
C ARG A 51 0.51 -2.24 8.91
N LEU A 52 1.34 -3.08 9.54
CA LEU A 52 1.42 -3.16 11.01
C LEU A 52 1.84 -1.84 11.65
N ARG A 53 2.62 -1.03 10.93
CA ARG A 53 3.06 0.30 11.38
C ARG A 53 2.08 1.42 11.02
N GLY A 54 0.98 1.10 10.33
CA GLY A 54 0.02 2.07 9.81
C GLY A 54 0.56 2.94 8.67
N TYR A 55 1.65 2.51 8.02
CA TYR A 55 2.23 3.22 6.88
C TYR A 55 1.53 2.80 5.58
N PRO A 56 1.46 3.72 4.59
CA PRO A 56 0.93 3.36 3.28
C PRO A 56 1.84 2.31 2.62
N ASN A 57 1.25 1.28 2.00
CA ASN A 57 2.01 0.24 1.30
C ASN A 57 2.88 0.80 0.17
N ARG A 58 2.43 1.91 -0.44
CA ARG A 58 3.11 2.58 -1.56
C ARG A 58 3.37 4.05 -1.22
N PRO A 59 4.37 4.33 -0.37
CA PRO A 59 4.72 5.68 0.05
C PRO A 59 5.35 6.47 -1.11
N LEU A 60 5.20 7.80 -1.08
CA LEU A 60 5.83 8.68 -2.06
C LEU A 60 7.34 8.76 -1.82
N PRO A 61 8.18 8.86 -2.86
CA PRO A 61 9.65 8.79 -2.74
C PRO A 61 10.27 9.88 -1.86
N GLU A 62 9.60 11.02 -1.73
CA GLU A 62 9.98 12.16 -0.89
C GLU A 62 9.67 11.97 0.60
N THR A 63 8.98 10.88 0.96
CA THR A 63 8.50 10.68 2.32
C THR A 63 9.40 9.74 3.14
N PRO A 64 9.50 9.93 4.47
CA PRO A 64 10.28 9.02 5.33
C PRO A 64 9.82 7.56 5.26
N GLN A 65 8.52 7.34 4.98
CA GLN A 65 7.94 6.01 4.85
C GLN A 65 8.53 5.26 3.65
N PHE A 66 8.92 5.97 2.59
CA PHE A 66 9.59 5.36 1.44
C PHE A 66 11.00 4.88 1.77
N GLN A 67 11.77 5.68 2.52
CA GLN A 67 13.08 5.23 3.01
C GLN A 67 12.95 4.01 3.91
N TYR A 68 12.00 4.03 4.84
CA TYR A 68 11.70 2.89 5.70
C TYR A 68 11.31 1.64 4.90
N ARG A 69 10.48 1.77 3.87
CA ARG A 69 10.12 0.65 2.99
C ARG A 69 11.34 0.05 2.30
N LYS A 70 12.28 0.88 1.82
CA LYS A 70 13.54 0.43 1.22
C LYS A 70 14.43 -0.29 2.24
N GLU A 71 14.49 0.20 3.48
CA GLU A 71 15.27 -0.43 4.54
C GLU A 71 14.76 -1.83 4.87
N ILE A 72 13.43 -1.99 5.06
CA ILE A 72 12.82 -3.31 5.35
C ILE A 72 12.96 -4.25 4.15
N PHE A 73 12.80 -3.73 2.93
CA PHE A 73 13.03 -4.51 1.71
C PHE A 73 14.47 -5.02 1.64
N GLY A 74 15.45 -4.14 1.92
CA GLY A 74 16.87 -4.52 2.01
C GLY A 74 17.15 -5.53 3.13
N GLN A 75 16.46 -5.43 4.26
CA GLN A 75 16.56 -6.43 5.34
C GLN A 75 16.03 -7.79 4.89
N CYS A 76 14.87 -7.85 4.22
CA CYS A 76 14.32 -9.09 3.69
C CYS A 76 15.28 -9.74 2.68
N MET A 77 15.81 -8.96 1.74
CA MET A 77 16.79 -9.45 0.76
C MET A 77 18.02 -10.06 1.44
N ARG A 78 18.60 -9.37 2.43
CA ARG A 78 19.75 -9.88 3.19
C ARG A 78 19.43 -11.17 3.94
N ARG A 79 18.25 -11.29 4.55
CA ARG A 79 17.81 -12.51 5.24
C ARG A 79 17.69 -13.71 4.29
N LYS A 80 17.27 -13.46 3.06
CA LYS A 80 17.09 -14.50 2.02
C LYS A 80 18.38 -14.77 1.22
N GLY A 81 19.48 -14.08 1.54
CA GLY A 81 20.78 -14.30 0.90
C GLY A 81 20.95 -13.60 -0.45
N TYR A 82 20.06 -12.65 -0.80
CA TYR A 82 20.25 -11.82 -1.98
C TYR A 82 21.33 -10.77 -1.70
N THR A 83 22.36 -10.72 -2.54
CA THR A 83 23.39 -9.70 -2.50
C THR A 83 22.87 -8.44 -3.19
N THR A 84 23.00 -7.30 -2.51
CA THR A 84 22.87 -5.98 -3.11
C THR A 84 24.23 -5.59 -3.66
N GLU A 85 24.67 -6.23 -4.74
CA GLU A 85 25.85 -5.83 -5.50
C GLU A 85 25.44 -5.09 -6.79
#